data_AF-A0A5R8P140-F1
#
_entry.id   AF-A0A5R8P140-F1
#
_cell.length_a   1.000
_cell.length_b   1.000
_cell.length_c   1.000
_cell.angle_alpha   90.00
_cell.angle_beta   90.00
_cell.angle_gamma   90.00
#
_symmetry.space_group_name_H-M   'P 1'
#
loop_
_entity.id
_entity.type
_entity.pdbx_description
1 polymer ?
#
loop_
_entity_poly.entity_id
_entity_poly.type
_entity_poly.pdbx_seq_one_letter_code
_entity_poly.pdbx_strand_id
1 'polypeptide(L)'
;MVGNSPKQAKARLSWIYPAMLVLVLADLFLIDVLPGGLSVHSLVGLVLVSAVALHLFDQRAWISRTVRRLLSRRGLHKAVRRVGVRDGSLLIAGLALIVTGLVQWSGVPAAKPWHSTATVAFLITAGVHLWGNRRRLAHRIRETGRLFRPGR
;
A
#
# COMPACT_ATOMS: atom_id res chain seq x y z
N MET A 1 -20.93 6.73 -25.38
CA MET A 1 -19.98 6.28 -24.33
C MET A 1 -19.52 7.51 -23.56
N VAL A 2 -20.07 7.75 -22.36
CA VAL A 2 -19.71 8.92 -21.54
C VAL A 2 -18.32 8.67 -20.96
N GLY A 3 -17.31 9.29 -21.57
CA GLY A 3 -15.93 9.24 -21.08
C GLY A 3 -15.84 9.93 -19.73
N ASN A 4 -15.60 9.15 -18.67
CA ASN A 4 -15.37 9.71 -17.33
C ASN A 4 -14.23 10.72 -17.41
N SER A 5 -14.49 11.95 -16.96
CA SER A 5 -13.46 12.96 -16.78
C SER A 5 -12.31 12.39 -15.91
N PRO A 6 -11.04 12.70 -16.20
CA PRO A 6 -9.90 12.22 -15.40
C PRO A 6 -10.02 12.59 -13.90
N LYS A 7 -10.82 13.60 -13.55
CA LYS A 7 -11.18 13.90 -12.15
C LYS A 7 -12.14 12.85 -11.55
N GLN A 8 -13.12 12.37 -12.31
CA GLN A 8 -14.06 11.32 -11.88
C GLN A 8 -13.38 9.95 -11.77
N ALA A 9 -12.45 9.62 -12.66
CA ALA A 9 -11.64 8.39 -12.55
C ALA A 9 -10.78 8.40 -11.27
N LYS A 10 -10.17 9.54 -10.93
CA LYS A 10 -9.40 9.71 -9.68
C LYS A 10 -10.27 9.64 -8.42
N ALA A 11 -11.50 10.14 -8.47
CA ALA A 11 -12.45 10.03 -7.36
C ALA A 11 -12.90 8.58 -7.15
N ARG A 12 -13.07 7.81 -8.24
CA ARG A 12 -13.47 6.40 -8.22
C ARG A 12 -12.45 5.44 -7.59
N LEU A 13 -11.18 5.81 -7.49
CA LEU A 13 -10.14 4.98 -6.83
C LEU A 13 -9.76 5.51 -5.43
N SER A 14 -10.43 6.54 -4.91
CA SER A 14 -10.11 7.09 -3.59
C SER A 14 -10.36 6.11 -2.43
N TRP A 15 -11.24 5.11 -2.62
CA TRP A 15 -11.55 4.05 -1.65
C TRP A 15 -10.43 3.01 -1.49
N ILE A 16 -9.52 2.89 -2.47
CA ILE A 16 -8.41 1.93 -2.40
C ILE A 16 -7.47 2.25 -1.22
N TYR A 17 -7.32 3.52 -0.86
CA TYR A 17 -6.48 3.93 0.28
C TYR A 17 -7.01 3.43 1.64
N PRO A 18 -8.26 3.72 2.03
CA PRO A 18 -8.82 3.14 3.26
C PRO A 18 -9.00 1.63 3.17
N ALA A 19 -9.29 1.06 1.99
CA ALA A 19 -9.38 -0.39 1.83
C ALA A 19 -8.04 -1.10 2.08
N MET A 20 -6.92 -0.59 1.56
CA MET A 20 -5.59 -1.12 1.85
C MET A 20 -5.23 -0.99 3.34
N LEU A 21 -5.63 0.09 4.00
CA LEU A 21 -5.44 0.22 5.46
C LEU A 21 -6.23 -0.85 6.23
N VAL A 22 -7.50 -1.06 5.87
CA VAL A 22 -8.33 -2.10 6.50
C VAL A 22 -7.75 -3.48 6.24
N LEU A 23 -7.28 -3.77 5.02
CA LEU A 23 -6.63 -5.04 4.68
C LEU A 23 -5.37 -5.28 5.52
N VAL A 24 -4.50 -4.28 5.66
CA VAL A 24 -3.31 -4.40 6.53
C VAL A 24 -3.69 -4.67 7.98
N LEU A 25 -4.70 -3.98 8.51
CA LEU A 25 -5.15 -4.21 9.88
C LEU A 25 -5.77 -5.61 10.03
N ALA A 26 -6.65 -6.01 9.12
CA ALA A 26 -7.26 -7.34 9.12
C ALA A 26 -6.19 -8.44 9.05
N ASP A 27 -5.19 -8.27 8.20
CA ASP A 27 -4.09 -9.22 8.03
C ASP A 27 -3.29 -9.43 9.32
N LEU A 28 -3.03 -8.36 10.08
CA LEU A 28 -2.37 -8.41 11.39
C LEU A 28 -3.23 -9.12 12.45
N PHE A 29 -4.53 -8.87 12.48
CA PHE A 29 -5.44 -9.50 13.44
C PHE A 29 -5.67 -10.99 13.15
N LEU A 30 -5.45 -11.44 11.92
CA LEU A 30 -5.73 -12.81 11.46
C LEU A 30 -4.48 -13.72 11.44
N ILE A 31 -3.35 -13.26 11.99
CA ILE A 31 -2.07 -14.01 12.01
C ILE A 31 -2.21 -15.43 12.56
N ASP A 32 -2.99 -15.64 13.62
CA ASP A 32 -3.14 -16.94 14.30
C ASP A 32 -4.45 -17.67 13.93
N VAL A 33 -5.20 -17.16 12.96
CA VAL A 33 -6.50 -17.73 12.58
C VAL A 33 -6.31 -18.82 11.52
N LEU A 34 -6.39 -20.08 11.96
CA LEU A 34 -6.27 -21.29 11.13
C LEU A 34 -7.58 -22.12 11.10
N PRO A 35 -8.62 -21.69 10.37
CA PRO A 35 -9.77 -22.52 10.09
C PRO A 35 -9.38 -23.63 9.09
N GLY A 36 -9.48 -24.89 9.51
CA GLY A 36 -9.24 -26.05 8.65
C GLY A 36 -7.78 -26.21 8.17
N GLY A 37 -6.81 -25.63 8.88
CA GLY A 37 -5.38 -25.73 8.53
C GLY A 37 -4.92 -24.77 7.44
N LEU A 38 -5.82 -23.95 6.89
CA LEU A 38 -5.48 -22.88 5.96
C LEU A 38 -5.21 -21.58 6.73
N SER A 39 -4.05 -20.97 6.50
CA SER A 39 -3.72 -19.68 7.11
C SER A 39 -4.54 -18.57 6.44
N VAL A 40 -5.48 -17.98 7.19
CA VAL A 40 -6.28 -16.83 6.70
C VAL A 40 -5.38 -15.64 6.41
N HIS A 41 -4.32 -15.45 7.19
CA HIS A 41 -3.27 -14.46 6.95
C HIS A 41 -2.68 -14.57 5.53
N SER A 42 -2.40 -15.79 5.05
CA SER A 42 -1.89 -15.96 3.68
C SER A 42 -2.91 -15.54 2.60
N LEU A 43 -4.20 -15.80 2.82
CA LEU A 43 -5.27 -15.38 1.90
C LEU A 43 -5.45 -13.85 1.88
N VAL A 44 -5.51 -13.24 3.06
CA VAL A 44 -5.66 -11.78 3.19
C VAL A 44 -4.42 -11.07 2.65
N GLY A 45 -3.23 -11.59 2.93
CA GLY A 45 -1.98 -11.15 2.32
C GLY A 45 -2.03 -11.18 0.79
N LEU A 46 -2.56 -12.23 0.17
CA LEU A 46 -2.69 -12.32 -1.30
C LEU A 46 -3.61 -11.23 -1.87
N VAL A 47 -4.73 -10.97 -1.19
CA VAL A 47 -5.66 -9.89 -1.56
C VAL A 47 -4.99 -8.53 -1.41
N LEU A 48 -4.23 -8.31 -0.34
CA LEU A 48 -3.47 -7.09 -0.11
C LEU A 48 -2.43 -6.88 -1.22
N VAL A 49 -1.66 -7.91 -1.58
CA VAL A 49 -0.66 -7.85 -2.67
C VAL A 49 -1.33 -7.46 -3.99
N SER A 50 -2.47 -8.06 -4.30
CA SER A 50 -3.24 -7.75 -5.52
C SER A 50 -3.72 -6.29 -5.52
N ALA A 51 -4.24 -5.80 -4.40
CA ALA A 51 -4.67 -4.41 -4.24
C ALA A 51 -3.49 -3.43 -4.39
N VAL A 52 -2.33 -3.73 -3.81
CA VAL A 52 -1.11 -2.95 -3.94
C VAL A 52 -0.62 -2.94 -5.39
N ALA A 53 -0.62 -4.08 -6.08
CA ALA A 53 -0.22 -4.17 -7.48
C ALA A 53 -1.11 -3.30 -8.39
N LEU A 54 -2.43 -3.37 -8.21
CA LEU A 54 -3.38 -2.51 -8.91
C LEU A 54 -3.14 -1.02 -8.61
N HIS A 55 -2.87 -0.70 -7.34
CA HIS A 55 -2.55 0.66 -6.93
C HIS A 55 -1.28 1.18 -7.63
N LEU A 56 -0.21 0.38 -7.66
CA LEU A 56 1.04 0.74 -8.32
C LEU A 56 0.86 0.87 -9.84
N PHE A 57 0.05 0.02 -10.46
CA PHE A 57 -0.27 0.09 -11.88
C PHE A 57 -1.01 1.39 -12.24
N ASP A 58 -1.96 1.82 -11.41
CA ASP A 58 -2.62 3.12 -11.56
C ASP A 58 -1.62 4.29 -11.40
N GLN A 59 -0.69 4.16 -10.44
CA GLN A 59 0.32 5.19 -10.17
C GLN A 59 1.54 5.14 -11.10
N ARG A 60 1.64 4.21 -12.05
CA ARG A 60 2.83 3.99 -12.91
C ARG A 60 3.35 5.25 -13.62
N ALA A 61 2.42 6.08 -14.09
CA ALA A 61 2.75 7.33 -14.78
C ALA A 61 3.31 8.40 -13.83
N TRP A 62 2.89 8.39 -12.56
CA TRP A 62 3.46 9.26 -11.54
C TRP A 62 4.84 8.74 -11.09
N ILE A 63 4.95 7.43 -10.84
CA ILE A 63 6.21 6.78 -10.45
C ILE A 63 7.30 7.05 -11.50
N SER A 64 7.02 6.79 -12.77
CA SER A 64 8.02 6.99 -13.85
C SER A 64 8.45 8.45 -13.99
N ARG A 65 7.55 9.42 -13.74
CA ARG A 65 7.89 10.85 -13.74
C ARG A 65 8.75 11.23 -12.54
N THR A 66 8.44 10.69 -11.37
CA THR A 66 9.22 10.92 -10.15
C THR A 66 10.62 10.32 -10.26
N VAL A 67 10.74 9.08 -10.75
CA VAL A 67 12.02 8.40 -11.00
C VAL A 67 12.86 9.16 -12.02
N ARG A 68 12.28 9.56 -13.16
CA ARG A 68 13.02 10.38 -14.15
C ARG A 68 13.54 11.68 -13.53
N ARG A 69 12.72 12.39 -12.75
CA ARG A 69 13.15 13.62 -12.06
C ARG A 69 14.27 13.37 -11.04
N LEU A 70 14.23 12.25 -10.33
CA LEU A 70 15.30 11.82 -9.41
C LEU A 70 16.61 11.54 -10.14
N LEU A 71 16.54 10.82 -11.26
CA LEU A 71 17.71 10.47 -12.07
C LEU A 71 18.31 11.66 -12.82
N SER A 72 17.49 12.61 -13.25
CA SER A 72 17.95 13.76 -14.04
C SER A 72 18.77 14.81 -13.28
N ARG A 73 19.11 14.60 -12.00
CA ARG A 73 19.93 15.50 -11.12
C ARG A 73 19.51 16.98 -11.06
N ARG A 74 18.46 17.42 -11.76
CA ARG A 74 17.84 18.75 -11.61
C ARG A 74 17.27 18.81 -10.20
N GLY A 75 17.92 19.59 -9.34
CA GLY A 75 17.69 19.66 -7.90
C GLY A 75 16.21 19.53 -7.53
N LEU A 76 15.83 18.34 -7.04
CA LEU A 76 14.50 18.14 -6.49
C LEU A 76 14.38 18.99 -5.23
N HIS A 77 13.41 19.90 -5.24
CA HIS A 77 12.98 20.63 -4.06
C HIS A 77 12.91 19.66 -2.88
N LYS A 78 13.53 19.98 -1.73
CA LYS A 78 13.71 19.07 -0.57
C LYS A 78 12.43 18.30 -0.21
N ALA A 79 11.27 18.93 -0.37
CA ALA A 79 9.97 18.34 -0.16
C ALA A 79 9.68 17.13 -1.07
N VAL A 80 9.97 17.22 -2.37
CA VAL A 80 9.71 16.13 -3.33
C VAL A 80 10.66 14.96 -3.09
N ARG A 81 11.93 15.24 -2.72
CA ARG A 81 12.89 14.19 -2.35
C ARG A 81 12.43 13.43 -1.11
N ARG A 82 11.94 14.13 -0.08
CA ARG A 82 11.44 13.51 1.15
C ARG A 82 10.22 12.61 0.89
N VAL A 83 9.30 13.06 0.03
CA VAL A 83 8.14 12.25 -0.39
C VAL A 83 8.59 11.02 -1.18
N GLY A 84 9.48 11.20 -2.15
CA GLY A 84 10.02 10.09 -2.95
C GLY A 84 10.76 9.04 -2.13
N VAL A 85 11.57 9.45 -1.14
CA VAL A 85 12.25 8.53 -0.23
C VAL A 85 11.26 7.75 0.63
N ARG A 86 10.28 8.43 1.23
CA ARG A 86 9.27 7.80 2.09
C ARG A 86 8.39 6.80 1.32
N ASP A 87 7.94 7.18 0.14
CA ASP A 87 7.08 6.33 -0.70
C ASP A 87 7.90 5.17 -1.30
N GLY A 88 9.17 5.43 -1.66
CA GLY A 88 10.11 4.40 -2.10
C GLY A 88 10.49 3.42 -0.99
N SER A 89 10.72 3.88 0.24
CA SER A 89 11.01 3.01 1.38
C SER A 89 9.84 2.10 1.72
N LEU A 90 8.61 2.61 1.64
CA LEU A 90 7.41 1.79 1.83
C LEU A 90 7.29 0.73 0.73
N LEU A 91 7.57 1.09 -0.52
CA LEU A 91 7.56 0.15 -1.63
C LEU A 91 8.59 -0.96 -1.45
N ILE A 92 9.83 -0.61 -1.07
CA ILE A 92 10.91 -1.58 -0.83
C ILE A 92 10.55 -2.51 0.33
N ALA A 93 10.05 -1.96 1.44
CA ALA A 93 9.62 -2.76 2.59
C ALA A 93 8.47 -3.70 2.22
N GLY A 94 7.49 -3.22 1.44
CA GLY A 94 6.39 -4.04 0.94
C GLY A 94 6.86 -5.17 0.02
N LEU A 95 7.78 -4.89 -0.91
CA LEU A 95 8.37 -5.92 -1.77
C LEU A 95 9.14 -6.97 -0.96
N ALA A 96 9.94 -6.55 0.01
CA ALA A 96 10.64 -7.46 0.90
C ALA A 96 9.66 -8.35 1.70
N LEU A 97 8.55 -7.79 2.18
CA LEU A 97 7.50 -8.53 2.88
C LEU A 97 6.86 -9.60 1.99
N ILE A 98 6.55 -9.27 0.73
CA ILE A 98 5.97 -10.20 -0.24
C ILE A 98 6.94 -11.33 -0.55
N VAL A 99 8.19 -10.99 -0.88
CA VAL A 99 9.21 -11.98 -1.23
C VAL A 99 9.46 -12.93 -0.07
N THR A 100 9.65 -12.39 1.15
CA THR A 100 9.87 -13.22 2.34
C THR A 100 8.65 -14.08 2.67
N GLY A 101 7.43 -13.58 2.46
CA GLY A 101 6.19 -14.34 2.66
C GLY A 101 6.06 -15.50 1.67
N LEU A 102 6.37 -15.29 0.39
CA LEU A 102 6.38 -16.36 -0.62
C LEU A 102 7.44 -17.43 -0.31
N VAL A 103 8.64 -17.01 0.10
CA VAL A 103 9.71 -17.95 0.48
C VAL A 103 9.34 -18.73 1.73
N GLN A 104 8.69 -18.11 2.71
CA GLN A 104 8.13 -18.81 3.87
C GLN A 104 7.05 -19.81 3.46
N TRP A 105 6.18 -19.43 2.52
CA TRP A 105 5.13 -20.31 2.01
C TRP A 105 5.69 -21.53 1.26
N SER A 106 6.84 -21.40 0.58
CA SER A 106 7.56 -22.53 -0.01
C SER A 106 8.21 -23.49 0.99
N GLY A 107 8.12 -23.21 2.30
CA GLY A 107 8.61 -24.10 3.36
C GLY A 107 10.05 -23.86 3.81
N VAL A 108 10.69 -22.74 3.43
CA VAL A 108 12.06 -22.41 3.85
C VAL A 108 12.07 -21.98 5.32
N PRO A 109 12.74 -22.71 6.24
CA PRO A 109 12.67 -22.40 7.68
C PRO A 109 13.26 -21.03 8.06
N ALA A 110 14.35 -20.63 7.38
CA ALA A 110 15.00 -19.33 7.58
C ALA A 110 14.12 -18.14 7.16
N ALA A 111 13.04 -18.38 6.41
CA ALA A 111 12.16 -17.32 5.93
C ALA A 111 11.28 -16.73 7.03
N LYS A 112 10.95 -17.50 8.08
CA LYS A 112 10.13 -17.00 9.20
C LYS A 112 10.75 -15.77 9.88
N PRO A 113 12.02 -15.78 10.34
CA PRO A 113 12.65 -14.59 10.91
C PRO A 113 12.86 -13.46 9.89
N TRP A 114 13.10 -13.78 8.61
CA TRP A 114 13.18 -12.77 7.54
C TRP A 114 11.85 -12.04 7.35
N HIS A 115 10.75 -12.81 7.30
CA HIS A 115 9.41 -12.29 7.12
C HIS A 115 9.00 -11.43 8.32
N SER A 116 9.24 -11.88 9.55
CA SER A 116 8.98 -11.07 10.75
C SER A 116 9.74 -9.73 10.73
N THR A 117 11.00 -9.74 10.31
CA THR A 117 11.81 -8.51 10.19
C THR A 117 11.26 -7.58 9.11
N ALA A 118 10.86 -8.14 7.96
CA ALA A 118 10.23 -7.40 6.88
C ALA A 118 8.88 -6.79 7.31
N THR A 119 8.09 -7.51 8.13
CA THR A 119 6.82 -7.02 8.70
C THR A 119 7.07 -5.80 9.57
N VAL A 120 8.04 -5.85 10.49
CA VAL A 120 8.37 -4.70 11.35
C VAL A 120 8.81 -3.49 10.52
N ALA A 121 9.70 -3.69 9.53
CA ALA A 121 10.14 -2.63 8.63
C ALA A 121 8.98 -2.03 7.82
N PHE A 122 8.07 -2.88 7.33
CA PHE A 122 6.86 -2.47 6.64
C PHE A 122 5.93 -1.65 7.54
N LEU A 123 5.68 -2.09 8.78
CA LEU A 123 4.82 -1.36 9.72
C LEU A 123 5.39 0.01 10.10
N ILE A 124 6.70 0.10 10.35
CA ILE A 124 7.37 1.38 10.64
C ILE A 124 7.24 2.32 9.44
N THR A 125 7.60 1.85 8.24
CA THR A 125 7.54 2.67 7.04
C THR A 125 6.10 3.05 6.66
N ALA A 126 5.13 2.15 6.85
CA ALA A 126 3.72 2.41 6.67
C ALA A 126 3.22 3.45 7.67
N GLY A 127 3.59 3.35 8.95
CA GLY A 127 3.27 4.32 9.99
C GLY A 127 3.80 5.72 9.65
N VAL A 128 5.06 5.83 9.24
CA VAL A 128 5.66 7.09 8.78
C VAL A 128 4.95 7.63 7.53
N HIS A 129 4.61 6.74 6.58
CA HIS A 129 3.87 7.09 5.38
C HIS A 129 2.48 7.65 5.71
N LEU A 130 1.71 6.95 6.54
CA LEU A 130 0.41 7.38 7.02
C LEU A 130 0.50 8.70 7.77
N TRP A 131 1.46 8.85 8.69
CA TRP A 131 1.61 10.08 9.47
C TRP A 131 1.87 11.30 8.59
N GLY A 132 2.74 11.15 7.58
CA GLY A 132 3.02 12.22 6.63
C GLY A 132 1.87 12.48 5.64
N ASN A 133 0.99 11.50 5.44
CA ASN A 133 -0.19 11.62 4.57
C ASN A 133 -1.51 11.78 5.34
N ARG A 134 -1.49 11.92 6.67
CA ARG A 134 -2.67 11.85 7.54
C ARG A 134 -3.80 12.79 7.14
N ARG A 135 -3.45 14.03 6.73
CA ARG A 135 -4.43 15.03 6.28
C ARG A 135 -5.10 14.62 4.96
N ARG A 136 -4.34 14.02 4.05
CA ARG A 136 -4.86 13.51 2.77
C ARG A 136 -5.71 12.26 2.97
N LEU A 137 -5.29 11.35 3.85
CA LEU A 137 -6.06 10.17 4.20
C LEU A 137 -7.39 10.55 4.87
N ALA A 138 -7.37 11.46 5.84
CA ALA A 138 -8.59 11.97 6.47
C ALA A 138 -9.54 12.62 5.45
N HIS A 139 -9.01 13.38 4.48
CA HIS A 139 -9.81 13.93 3.38
C HIS A 139 -10.43 12.82 2.51
N ARG A 140 -9.64 11.82 2.12
CA ARG A 140 -10.09 10.67 1.30
C ARG A 140 -11.14 9.83 2.01
N ILE A 141 -10.99 9.59 3.31
CA ILE A 141 -11.98 8.89 4.12
C ILE A 141 -13.29 9.68 4.16
N ARG A 142 -13.22 11.01 4.33
CA ARG A 142 -14.41 11.88 4.28
C ARG A 142 -15.08 11.88 2.91
N GLU A 143 -14.31 11.94 1.83
CA GLU A 143 -14.82 11.81 0.44
C GLU A 143 -15.51 10.46 0.23
N THR A 144 -14.87 9.37 0.66
CA THR A 144 -15.41 8.00 0.57
C THR A 144 -16.69 7.86 1.40
N GLY A 145 -16.71 8.39 2.62
CA GLY A 145 -17.90 8.41 3.46
C GLY A 145 -19.08 9.17 2.85
N ARG A 146 -18.82 10.21 2.05
CA ARG A 146 -19.88 10.91 1.28
C ARG A 146 -20.38 10.10 0.08
N LEU A 147 -19.52 9.27 -0.54
CA LEU A 147 -19.94 8.36 -1.61
C LEU A 147 -20.87 7.25 -1.10
N PHE A 148 -20.67 6.78 0.14
CA PHE A 148 -21.52 5.76 0.78
C PHE A 148 -22.70 6.32 1.59
N ARG A 149 -22.78 7.65 1.79
CA ARG A 149 -23.96 8.37 2.28
C ARG A 149 -24.47 9.35 1.22
N PRO A 150 -25.16 8.87 0.16
CA PRO A 150 -25.89 9.76 -0.72
C PRO A 150 -27.15 10.23 0.01
N GLY A 151 -27.15 11.46 0.52
CA GLY A 151 -28.34 12.10 1.09
C GLY A 151 -28.28 12.36 2.60
N ARG A 152 -27.69 13.50 2.95
CA ARG A 152 -28.39 14.52 3.75
C ARG A 152 -28.16 15.86 3.05
#